data_AF-A0A4Q6AZW9-F1
#
_entry.id   AF-A0A4Q6AZW9-F1
#
_cell.length_a   1.000
_cell.length_b   1.000
_cell.length_c   1.000
_cell.angle_alpha   90.00
_cell.angle_beta   90.00
_cell.angle_gamma   90.00
#
_symmetry.space_group_name_H-M   'P 1'
#
loop_
_entity.id
_entity.type
_entity.pdbx_description
1 polymer ?
#
loop_
_entity_poly.entity_id
_entity_poly.type
_entity_poly.pdbx_seq_one_letter_code
_entity_poly.pdbx_strand_id
1 'polypeptide(L)'
;MQESFGARGYSFGSTNLFKNGARVNSGTMPEMSSVERVEVLKGSSAILYGQVAPGGIVNMVTKQPKFNFGGEVAMRTGSFDLYKPSFDVYGPLSSFVAYRVNGTYEKAGSYRDGVNSERYYVNPSLLFKLSDKTDIVLEGDYLKHDFTPDFGIPSWDNTKVPELPRGAFFGERWQYSKVDQATATVTLRHRFNDAWKLNTSASYQNYQRDYLAIERLQAKANGDLDRPLGRQQNEEN
;
A
#
# COMPACT_ATOMS: atom_id res chain seq x y z
N MET A 1 3.32 -7.45 -8.21
CA MET A 1 4.46 -6.54 -8.44
C MET A 1 4.68 -5.76 -7.17
N GLN A 2 5.93 -5.58 -6.74
CA GLN A 2 6.28 -4.58 -5.73
C GLN A 2 6.14 -3.20 -6.38
N GLU A 3 5.52 -2.23 -5.70
CA GLU A 3 5.60 -0.85 -6.19
C GLU A 3 7.01 -0.31 -5.97
N SER A 4 7.60 0.22 -7.03
CA SER A 4 8.86 0.94 -6.99
C SER A 4 8.55 2.37 -7.42
N PHE A 5 8.56 3.28 -6.45
CA PHE A 5 8.62 4.71 -6.73
C PHE A 5 10.08 5.08 -6.97
N GLY A 6 10.36 6.22 -7.58
CA GLY A 6 11.73 6.68 -7.69
C GLY A 6 11.80 8.19 -7.78
N ALA A 7 12.86 8.76 -7.21
CA ALA A 7 13.16 10.18 -7.34
C ALA A 7 14.67 10.38 -7.49
N ARG A 8 15.04 11.32 -8.36
CA ARG A 8 16.45 11.71 -8.59
C ARG A 8 17.37 10.54 -8.95
N GLY A 9 16.86 9.54 -9.68
CA GLY A 9 17.62 8.36 -10.10
C GLY A 9 17.72 7.23 -9.07
N TYR A 10 17.07 7.37 -7.90
CA TYR A 10 17.02 6.33 -6.86
C TYR A 10 15.63 5.71 -6.80
N SER A 11 15.57 4.38 -6.80
CA SER A 11 14.35 3.64 -6.47
C SER A 11 14.07 3.76 -4.97
N PHE A 12 12.82 4.05 -4.65
CA PHE A 12 12.23 3.98 -3.32
C PHE A 12 11.76 2.55 -3.10
N GLY A 13 12.35 1.88 -2.12
CA GLY A 13 11.92 0.56 -1.68
C GLY A 13 11.04 0.64 -0.42
N SER A 14 10.91 -0.49 0.28
CA SER A 14 10.28 -0.58 1.60
C SER A 14 10.93 0.34 2.64
N THR A 15 12.18 0.76 2.41
CA THR A 15 12.89 1.70 3.27
C THR A 15 12.53 3.17 3.03
N ASN A 16 11.64 3.48 2.08
CA ASN A 16 11.29 4.86 1.70
C ASN A 16 9.79 5.16 1.80
N LEU A 17 8.95 4.13 2.03
CA LEU A 17 7.51 4.28 2.22
C LEU A 17 7.16 4.30 3.70
N PHE A 18 6.38 5.30 4.06
CA PHE A 18 5.90 5.52 5.42
C PHE A 18 4.39 5.68 5.41
N LYS A 19 3.75 5.27 6.52
CA LYS A 19 2.36 5.53 6.85
C LYS A 19 2.32 6.13 8.24
N ASN A 20 1.75 7.32 8.37
CA ASN A 20 1.70 8.08 9.63
C ASN A 20 3.07 8.22 10.32
N GLY A 21 4.15 8.36 9.53
CA GLY A 21 5.52 8.49 10.02
C GLY A 21 6.21 7.17 10.40
N ALA A 22 5.53 6.03 10.35
CA ALA A 22 6.13 4.71 10.53
C ALA A 22 6.43 4.03 9.18
N ARG A 23 7.50 3.23 9.11
CA ARG A 23 7.86 2.49 7.90
C ARG A 23 6.80 1.44 7.59
N VAL A 24 6.52 1.25 6.31
CA VAL A 24 5.62 0.20 5.85
C VAL A 24 6.22 -0.62 4.72
N ASN A 25 5.89 -1.90 4.66
CA ASN A 25 6.34 -2.80 3.60
C ASN A 25 5.69 -2.39 2.26
N SER A 26 6.47 -2.44 1.17
CA SER A 26 6.06 -2.04 -0.19
C SER A 26 5.68 -3.20 -1.11
N GLY A 27 5.61 -4.42 -0.58
CA GLY A 27 5.39 -5.67 -1.30
C GLY A 27 3.97 -5.84 -1.86
N THR A 28 3.09 -4.87 -1.62
CA THR A 28 1.82 -4.67 -2.31
C THR A 28 1.53 -3.17 -2.45
N MET A 29 0.68 -2.81 -3.41
CA MET A 29 0.23 -1.42 -3.59
C MET A 29 -0.59 -0.99 -2.35
N PRO A 30 -0.29 0.16 -1.73
CA PRO A 30 -1.12 0.67 -0.64
C PRO A 30 -2.50 1.07 -1.15
N GLU A 31 -3.50 0.99 -0.27
CA GLU A 31 -4.83 1.53 -0.56
C GLU A 31 -4.86 3.04 -0.32
N MET A 32 -5.43 3.78 -1.27
CA MET A 32 -5.49 5.24 -1.26
C MET A 32 -6.83 5.78 -0.73
N SER A 33 -7.87 4.96 -0.63
CA SER A 33 -9.19 5.40 -0.14
C SER A 33 -9.18 5.93 1.29
N SER A 34 -8.26 5.46 2.13
CA SER A 34 -8.05 5.91 3.52
C SER A 34 -7.05 7.05 3.66
N VAL A 35 -6.31 7.38 2.61
CA VAL A 35 -5.27 8.41 2.66
C VAL A 35 -5.91 9.79 2.50
N GLU A 36 -5.61 10.69 3.44
CA GLU A 36 -6.03 12.10 3.37
C GLU A 36 -5.05 12.90 2.51
N ARG A 37 -3.74 12.63 2.66
CA ARG A 37 -2.68 13.27 1.88
C ARG A 37 -1.44 12.41 1.77
N VAL A 38 -0.64 12.69 0.75
CA VAL A 38 0.69 12.11 0.56
C VAL A 38 1.74 13.22 0.67
N GLU A 39 2.70 13.03 1.56
CA GLU A 39 3.82 13.94 1.80
C GLU A 39 5.08 13.36 1.15
N VAL A 40 5.77 14.16 0.33
CA VAL A 40 7.00 13.75 -0.35
C VAL A 40 8.14 14.66 0.08
N LEU A 41 9.08 14.12 0.85
CA LEU A 41 10.33 14.83 1.17
C LEU A 41 11.39 14.41 0.16
N LYS A 42 11.89 15.39 -0.61
CA LYS A 42 12.90 15.16 -1.65
C LYS A 42 14.30 15.34 -1.09
N GLY A 43 15.21 14.42 -1.40
CA GLY A 43 16.60 14.46 -0.96
C GLY A 43 16.85 13.80 0.40
N SER A 44 18.07 13.96 0.91
CA SER A 44 18.49 13.28 2.15
C SER A 44 17.60 13.69 3.32
N SER A 45 16.81 12.72 3.81
CA SER A 45 15.86 12.90 4.91
C SER A 45 16.25 12.06 6.14
N ALA A 46 17.52 11.63 6.18
CA ALA A 46 17.98 10.65 7.16
C ALA A 46 17.96 11.15 8.62
N ILE A 47 18.07 12.48 8.81
CA ILE A 47 18.02 13.10 10.15
C ILE A 47 16.67 12.85 10.83
N LEU A 48 15.57 12.89 10.09
CA LEU A 48 14.22 12.75 10.65
C LEU A 48 13.66 11.33 10.51
N TYR A 49 14.09 10.58 9.49
CA TYR A 49 13.47 9.30 9.12
C TYR A 49 14.45 8.11 9.18
N GLY A 50 15.69 8.32 9.62
CA GLY A 50 16.70 7.27 9.74
C GLY A 50 17.24 6.79 8.38
N GLN A 51 17.56 5.50 8.27
CA GLN A 51 18.16 4.95 7.05
C GLN A 51 17.16 4.93 5.88
N VAL A 52 17.22 5.94 5.00
CA VAL A 52 16.35 6.08 3.82
C VAL A 52 17.21 6.31 2.58
N ALA A 53 16.77 5.84 1.41
CA ALA A 53 17.51 6.09 0.18
C ALA A 53 17.66 7.61 -0.10
N PRO A 54 18.77 8.07 -0.72
CA PRO A 54 19.08 9.50 -0.88
C PRO A 54 18.06 10.30 -1.70
N GLY A 55 17.24 9.63 -2.51
CA GLY A 55 16.25 10.29 -3.37
C GLY A 55 15.09 10.95 -2.60
N GLY A 56 14.79 10.50 -1.39
CA GLY A 56 13.69 11.05 -0.57
C GLY A 56 12.82 9.98 0.09
N ILE A 57 11.70 10.40 0.67
CA ILE A 57 10.69 9.51 1.24
C ILE A 57 9.28 9.90 0.79
N VAL A 58 8.35 8.95 0.93
CA VAL A 58 6.91 9.17 0.75
C VAL A 58 6.22 8.78 2.05
N ASN A 59 5.47 9.70 2.65
CA ASN A 59 4.67 9.47 3.84
C ASN A 59 3.17 9.62 3.51
N MET A 60 2.43 8.54 3.67
CA MET A 60 0.97 8.52 3.54
C MET A 60 0.35 8.87 4.88
N VAL A 61 -0.52 9.88 4.92
CA VAL A 61 -1.22 10.29 6.13
C VAL A 61 -2.68 9.89 6.02
N THR A 62 -3.13 9.04 6.92
CA THR A 62 -4.50 8.54 6.94
C THR A 62 -5.49 9.57 7.45
N LYS A 63 -6.71 9.44 6.95
CA LYS A 63 -7.92 10.12 7.38
C LYS A 63 -8.16 9.96 8.87
N GLN A 64 -8.33 11.07 9.57
CA GLN A 64 -8.52 11.10 11.04
C GLN A 64 -10.01 11.11 11.44
N PRO A 65 -10.36 10.60 12.64
CA PRO A 65 -11.68 10.77 13.25
C PRO A 65 -12.08 12.23 13.44
N LYS A 66 -13.39 12.52 13.40
CA LYS A 66 -13.95 13.86 13.58
C LYS A 66 -15.15 13.82 14.54
N PHE A 67 -15.36 14.92 15.28
CA PHE A 67 -16.45 15.07 16.25
C PHE A 67 -17.78 15.56 15.62
N ASN A 68 -17.91 15.46 14.31
CA ASN A 68 -19.15 15.65 13.58
C ASN A 68 -19.46 14.39 12.78
N PHE A 69 -20.75 14.05 12.65
CA PHE A 69 -21.14 12.93 11.79
C PHE A 69 -20.92 13.26 10.33
N GLY A 70 -20.44 12.28 9.58
CA GLY A 70 -20.32 12.38 8.13
C GLY A 70 -19.85 11.06 7.54
N GLY A 71 -19.90 11.01 6.22
CA GLY A 71 -19.42 9.86 5.49
C GLY A 71 -19.71 9.95 4.00
N GLU A 72 -19.18 8.97 3.29
CA GLU A 72 -19.31 8.81 1.85
C GLU A 72 -19.41 7.32 1.53
N VAL A 73 -20.23 6.99 0.54
CA VAL A 73 -20.20 5.70 -0.14
C VAL A 73 -19.97 5.98 -1.60
N ALA A 74 -19.06 5.24 -2.22
CA ALA A 74 -18.73 5.36 -3.62
C ALA A 74 -18.68 3.99 -4.28
N MET A 75 -19.01 3.95 -5.57
CA MET A 75 -18.86 2.77 -6.41
C MET A 75 -18.08 3.18 -7.65
N ARG A 76 -16.93 2.56 -7.87
CA ARG A 76 -16.16 2.72 -9.11
C ARG A 76 -16.32 1.48 -9.96
N THR A 77 -16.63 1.69 -11.24
CA THR A 77 -16.67 0.64 -12.26
C THR A 77 -15.79 1.05 -13.43
N GLY A 78 -15.35 0.09 -14.24
CA GLY A 78 -14.51 0.40 -15.40
C GLY A 78 -14.22 -0.80 -16.29
N SER A 79 -13.38 -0.57 -17.30
CA SER A 79 -12.93 -1.60 -18.22
C SER A 79 -12.30 -2.79 -17.51
N PHE A 80 -12.35 -3.96 -18.15
CA PHE A 80 -11.81 -5.21 -17.64
C PHE A 80 -12.45 -5.64 -16.31
N ASP A 81 -13.78 -5.52 -16.22
CA ASP A 81 -14.55 -5.96 -15.06
C ASP A 81 -14.07 -5.34 -13.73
N LEU A 82 -13.68 -4.06 -13.76
CA LEU A 82 -13.36 -3.31 -12.54
C LEU A 82 -14.64 -3.03 -11.76
N TYR A 83 -14.68 -3.47 -10.52
CA TYR A 83 -15.70 -3.14 -9.53
C TYR A 83 -15.03 -2.81 -8.20
N LYS A 84 -15.24 -1.59 -7.71
CA LYS A 84 -14.67 -1.11 -6.47
C LYS A 84 -15.67 -0.30 -5.64
N PRO A 85 -16.51 -0.94 -4.82
CA PRO A 85 -17.25 -0.24 -3.78
C PRO A 85 -16.30 0.21 -2.67
N SER A 86 -16.59 1.38 -2.10
CA SER A 86 -15.87 1.92 -0.94
C SER A 86 -16.81 2.71 -0.03
N PHE A 87 -16.48 2.74 1.25
CA PHE A 87 -17.17 3.57 2.23
C PHE A 87 -16.18 4.27 3.15
N ASP A 88 -16.59 5.41 3.68
CA ASP A 88 -15.88 6.19 4.69
C ASP A 88 -16.94 6.74 5.63
N VAL A 89 -16.93 6.35 6.90
CA VAL A 89 -17.91 6.81 7.87
C VAL A 89 -17.20 7.25 9.13
N TYR A 90 -17.60 8.39 9.69
CA TYR A 90 -17.00 8.96 10.88
C TYR A 90 -18.00 9.72 11.73
N GLY A 91 -17.66 9.87 13.01
CA GLY A 91 -18.47 10.66 13.92
C GLY A 91 -18.03 10.52 15.38
N PRO A 92 -18.71 11.25 16.28
CA PRO A 92 -18.55 11.07 17.71
C PRO A 92 -19.21 9.76 18.19
N LEU A 93 -18.52 9.01 19.04
CA LEU A 93 -19.12 7.97 19.91
C LEU A 93 -19.56 8.56 21.25
N SER A 94 -18.90 9.63 21.69
CA SER A 94 -19.24 10.43 22.87
C SER A 94 -18.71 11.86 22.69
N SER A 95 -18.81 12.71 23.73
CA SER A 95 -18.18 14.03 23.74
C SER A 95 -16.64 13.99 23.74
N PHE A 96 -16.04 12.84 24.07
CA PHE A 96 -14.59 12.66 24.19
C PHE A 96 -14.01 11.54 23.32
N VAL A 97 -14.85 10.74 22.65
CA VAL A 97 -14.40 9.71 21.70
C VAL A 97 -15.01 9.95 20.32
N ALA A 98 -14.18 9.93 19.28
CA ALA A 98 -14.61 9.94 17.89
C ALA A 98 -14.03 8.72 17.15
N TYR A 99 -14.76 8.27 16.13
CA TYR A 99 -14.36 7.15 15.29
C TYR A 99 -14.28 7.56 13.82
N ARG A 100 -13.53 6.78 13.03
CA ARG A 100 -13.63 6.75 11.58
C ARG A 100 -13.29 5.37 11.07
N VAL A 101 -14.08 4.87 10.13
CA VAL A 101 -13.82 3.60 9.44
C VAL A 101 -13.92 3.84 7.94
N ASN A 102 -12.82 3.57 7.23
CA ASN A 102 -12.79 3.50 5.78
C ASN A 102 -12.62 2.05 5.35
N GLY A 103 -13.23 1.66 4.25
CA GLY A 103 -13.01 0.34 3.67
C GLY A 103 -13.37 0.29 2.20
N THR A 104 -12.81 -0.69 1.51
CA THR A 104 -13.08 -0.94 0.10
C THR A 104 -12.84 -2.40 -0.24
N TYR A 105 -13.62 -2.86 -1.21
CA TYR A 105 -13.37 -4.10 -1.94
C TYR A 105 -13.07 -3.70 -3.37
N GLU A 106 -12.07 -4.30 -3.99
CA GLU A 106 -11.72 -4.09 -5.39
C GLU A 106 -11.60 -5.46 -6.07
N LYS A 107 -12.33 -5.63 -7.17
CA LYS A 107 -12.14 -6.73 -8.11
C LYS A 107 -11.83 -6.13 -9.46
N ALA A 108 -10.75 -6.56 -10.08
CA ALA A 108 -10.33 -6.08 -11.38
C ALA A 108 -9.75 -7.21 -12.23
N GLY A 109 -10.20 -7.30 -13.47
CA GLY A 109 -9.47 -8.00 -14.51
C GLY A 109 -8.32 -7.13 -15.06
N SER A 110 -7.74 -7.57 -16.16
CA SER A 110 -6.68 -6.87 -16.85
C SER A 110 -6.92 -6.88 -18.34
N TYR A 111 -6.22 -5.99 -19.04
CA TYR A 111 -6.09 -6.10 -20.49
C TYR A 111 -5.26 -7.33 -20.91
N ARG A 112 -4.52 -7.94 -19.96
CA ARG A 112 -3.75 -9.18 -20.12
C ARG A 112 -4.62 -10.39 -19.82
N ASP A 113 -4.59 -11.37 -20.72
CA ASP A 113 -5.40 -12.58 -20.62
C ASP A 113 -5.05 -13.38 -19.36
N GLY A 114 -6.06 -13.69 -18.55
CA GLY A 114 -5.89 -14.48 -17.32
C GLY A 114 -5.31 -13.73 -16.12
N VAL A 115 -4.99 -12.44 -16.25
CA VAL A 115 -4.49 -11.61 -15.14
C VAL A 115 -5.67 -10.95 -14.42
N ASN A 116 -5.72 -11.15 -13.10
CA ASN A 116 -6.76 -10.59 -12.23
C ASN A 116 -6.15 -10.10 -10.91
N SER A 117 -6.92 -9.26 -10.22
CA SER A 117 -6.62 -8.71 -8.90
C SER A 117 -7.90 -8.65 -8.07
N GLU A 118 -7.80 -9.07 -6.82
CA GLU A 118 -8.85 -8.97 -5.81
C GLU A 118 -8.25 -8.43 -4.51
N ARG A 119 -8.83 -7.35 -3.99
CA ARG A 119 -8.29 -6.61 -2.85
C ARG A 119 -9.38 -6.26 -1.84
N TYR A 120 -9.07 -6.49 -0.57
CA TYR A 120 -9.91 -6.09 0.56
C TYR A 120 -9.11 -5.17 1.45
N TYR A 121 -9.71 -4.05 1.85
CA TYR A 121 -9.06 -3.11 2.73
C TYR A 121 -10.02 -2.53 3.75
N VAL A 122 -9.56 -2.39 4.99
CA VAL A 122 -10.27 -1.67 6.05
C VAL A 122 -9.28 -0.91 6.92
N ASN A 123 -9.65 0.30 7.33
CA ASN A 123 -8.85 1.21 8.16
C ASN A 123 -9.73 1.80 9.27
N PRO A 124 -9.88 1.12 10.42
CA PRO A 124 -10.52 1.68 11.59
C PRO A 124 -9.59 2.62 12.37
N SER A 125 -10.17 3.67 12.94
CA SER A 125 -9.46 4.61 13.82
C SER A 125 -10.36 5.17 14.91
N LEU A 126 -9.75 5.45 16.06
CA LEU A 126 -10.38 6.04 17.23
C LEU A 126 -9.54 7.20 17.76
N LEU A 127 -10.20 8.29 18.13
CA LEU A 127 -9.60 9.45 18.77
C LEU A 127 -10.21 9.60 20.16
N PHE A 128 -9.38 9.57 21.19
CA PHE A 128 -9.74 9.78 22.59
C PHE A 128 -9.20 11.13 23.06
N LYS A 129 -10.09 12.07 23.37
CA LYS A 129 -9.75 13.31 24.07
C LYS A 129 -9.76 13.06 25.57
N LEU A 130 -8.61 12.73 26.15
CA LEU A 130 -8.48 12.48 27.59
C LEU A 130 -8.63 13.77 28.41
N SER A 131 -8.24 14.91 27.84
CA SER A 131 -8.46 16.27 28.38
C SER A 131 -8.32 17.31 27.26
N ASP A 132 -8.46 18.59 27.60
CA ASP A 132 -8.15 19.69 26.67
C ASP A 132 -6.68 19.74 26.23
N LYS A 133 -5.79 19.01 26.91
CA LYS A 133 -4.34 19.01 26.68
C LYS A 133 -3.80 17.67 26.16
N THR A 134 -4.59 16.60 26.26
CA THR A 134 -4.11 15.24 25.97
C THR A 134 -5.11 14.51 25.12
N ASP A 135 -4.62 13.92 24.04
CA ASP A 135 -5.40 13.02 23.22
C ASP A 135 -4.56 11.81 22.75
N ILE A 136 -5.27 10.71 22.51
CA ILE A 136 -4.71 9.47 21.97
C ILE A 136 -5.43 9.14 20.68
N VAL A 137 -4.68 8.83 19.63
CA VAL A 137 -5.20 8.27 18.39
C VAL A 137 -4.78 6.82 18.29
N LEU A 138 -5.74 5.93 18.08
CA LEU A 138 -5.52 4.54 17.72
C LEU A 138 -5.91 4.38 16.25
N GLU A 139 -4.99 3.87 15.45
CA GLU A 139 -5.19 3.65 14.03
C GLU A 139 -4.80 2.22 13.69
N GLY A 140 -5.58 1.57 12.84
CA GLY A 140 -5.18 0.28 12.28
C GLY A 140 -5.60 0.18 10.84
N ASP A 141 -4.95 -0.68 10.07
CA ASP A 141 -5.49 -1.15 8.81
C ASP A 141 -5.12 -2.59 8.52
N TYR A 142 -5.94 -3.20 7.68
CA TYR A 142 -5.71 -4.52 7.13
C TYR A 142 -5.96 -4.48 5.63
N LEU A 143 -4.99 -4.96 4.88
CA LEU A 143 -4.99 -5.09 3.44
C LEU A 143 -4.77 -6.56 3.08
N LYS A 144 -5.73 -7.14 2.38
CA LYS A 144 -5.55 -8.42 1.68
C LYS A 144 -5.54 -8.18 0.19
N HIS A 145 -4.55 -8.72 -0.51
CA HIS A 145 -4.42 -8.56 -1.95
C HIS A 145 -3.97 -9.86 -2.61
N ASP A 146 -4.88 -10.45 -3.39
CA ASP A 146 -4.65 -11.64 -4.18
C ASP A 146 -4.63 -11.24 -5.65
N PHE A 147 -3.53 -11.49 -6.35
CA PHE A 147 -3.41 -11.11 -7.76
C PHE A 147 -2.52 -12.07 -8.55
N THR A 148 -2.72 -12.09 -9.88
CA THR A 148 -1.86 -12.80 -10.82
C THR A 148 -0.65 -11.93 -11.17
N PRO A 149 0.59 -12.37 -10.86
CA PRO A 149 1.79 -11.64 -11.24
C PRO A 149 1.94 -11.58 -12.76
N ASP A 150 2.11 -10.38 -13.31
CA ASP A 150 2.49 -10.15 -14.70
C ASP A 150 3.85 -9.45 -14.75
N PHE A 151 4.81 -10.09 -15.40
CA PHE A 151 6.17 -9.57 -15.57
C PHE A 151 6.38 -8.90 -16.93
N GLY A 152 5.32 -8.80 -17.74
CA GLY A 152 5.34 -8.25 -19.07
C GLY A 152 5.68 -9.28 -20.13
N ILE A 153 6.15 -8.78 -21.27
CA ILE A 153 6.52 -9.59 -22.43
C ILE A 153 8.05 -9.74 -22.49
N PRO A 154 8.57 -10.83 -23.07
CA PRO A 154 10.00 -10.96 -23.28
C PRO A 154 10.53 -9.85 -24.21
N SER A 155 11.84 -9.64 -24.18
CA SER A 155 12.56 -8.85 -25.18
C SER A 155 13.50 -9.76 -25.96
N TRP A 156 13.65 -9.49 -27.25
CA TRP A 156 14.45 -10.28 -28.18
C TRP A 156 15.82 -9.63 -28.18
N ASP A 157 16.84 -10.41 -27.80
CA ASP A 157 18.23 -9.93 -27.72
C ASP A 157 18.37 -8.65 -26.87
N ASN A 158 17.52 -8.48 -25.84
CA ASN A 158 17.41 -7.29 -24.99
C ASN A 158 17.25 -5.94 -25.73
N THR A 159 16.94 -5.95 -27.03
CA THR A 159 16.93 -4.74 -27.88
C THR A 159 15.66 -4.58 -28.70
N LYS A 160 14.89 -5.66 -28.89
CA LYS A 160 13.67 -5.66 -29.69
C LYS A 160 12.46 -6.05 -28.86
N VAL A 161 11.41 -5.24 -28.96
CA VAL A 161 10.08 -5.57 -28.43
C VAL A 161 9.34 -6.33 -29.52
N PRO A 162 8.80 -7.53 -29.24
CA PRO A 162 8.06 -8.30 -30.24
C PRO A 162 6.71 -7.64 -30.55
N GLU A 163 6.22 -7.82 -31.76
CA GLU A 163 4.83 -7.53 -32.07
C GLU A 163 3.94 -8.67 -31.54
N LEU A 164 3.15 -8.38 -30.51
CA LEU A 164 2.28 -9.34 -29.86
C LEU A 164 0.89 -8.73 -29.68
N PRO A 165 -0.18 -9.55 -29.62
CA PRO A 165 -1.49 -9.08 -29.24
C PRO A 165 -1.45 -8.34 -27.90
N ARG A 166 -2.26 -7.28 -27.76
CA ARG A 166 -2.31 -6.46 -26.55
C ARG A 166 -2.56 -7.29 -25.27
N GLY A 167 -3.35 -8.36 -25.38
CA GLY A 167 -3.67 -9.25 -24.27
C GLY A 167 -2.65 -10.35 -23.97
N ALA A 168 -1.57 -10.45 -24.76
CA ALA A 168 -0.59 -11.52 -24.61
C ALA A 168 -0.05 -11.57 -23.16
N PHE A 169 -0.22 -12.72 -22.51
CA PHE A 169 0.26 -12.99 -21.17
C PHE A 169 1.16 -14.22 -21.23
N PHE A 170 2.39 -14.09 -20.71
CA PHE A 170 3.38 -15.17 -20.76
C PHE A 170 3.56 -15.89 -19.43
N GLY A 171 2.73 -15.57 -18.44
CA GLY A 171 2.65 -16.37 -17.22
C GLY A 171 1.79 -17.62 -17.39
N GLU A 172 1.54 -18.29 -16.28
CA GLU A 172 0.75 -19.51 -16.19
C GLU A 172 -0.54 -19.31 -15.38
N ARG A 173 -1.53 -20.19 -15.61
CA ARG A 173 -2.83 -20.11 -14.90
C ARG A 173 -2.73 -20.39 -13.40
N TRP A 174 -1.70 -21.11 -12.96
CA TRP A 174 -1.48 -21.45 -11.56
C TRP A 174 -0.74 -20.35 -10.78
N GLN A 175 -0.33 -19.26 -11.44
CA GLN A 175 0.43 -18.20 -10.76
C GLN A 175 -0.43 -17.41 -9.78
N TYR A 176 0.16 -17.04 -8.66
CA TYR A 176 -0.49 -16.21 -7.66
C TYR A 176 0.51 -15.40 -6.85
N SER A 177 0.03 -14.30 -6.29
CA SER A 177 0.63 -13.58 -5.18
C SER A 177 -0.48 -13.24 -4.21
N LYS A 178 -0.40 -13.78 -2.99
CA LYS A 178 -1.31 -13.50 -1.89
C LYS A 178 -0.57 -12.67 -0.86
N VAL A 179 -1.10 -11.52 -0.52
CA VAL A 179 -0.49 -10.61 0.44
C VAL A 179 -1.49 -10.28 1.53
N ASP A 180 -1.06 -10.41 2.77
CA ASP A 180 -1.78 -9.96 3.95
C ASP A 180 -0.88 -8.95 4.67
N GLN A 181 -1.39 -7.74 4.91
CA GLN A 181 -0.67 -6.69 5.60
C GLN A 181 -1.59 -6.04 6.64
N ALA A 182 -1.17 -6.06 7.90
CA ALA A 182 -1.84 -5.38 8.98
C ALA A 182 -0.90 -4.37 9.63
N THR A 183 -1.40 -3.17 9.92
CA THR A 183 -0.66 -2.18 10.71
C THR A 183 -1.51 -1.69 11.86
N ALA A 184 -0.87 -1.41 13.00
CA ALA A 184 -1.48 -0.76 14.15
C ALA A 184 -0.55 0.34 14.67
N THR A 185 -1.11 1.53 14.88
CA THR A 185 -0.39 2.71 15.34
C THR A 185 -1.13 3.33 16.51
N VAL A 186 -0.38 3.66 17.56
CA VAL A 186 -0.84 4.44 18.71
C VAL A 186 -0.07 5.74 18.74
N THR A 187 -0.78 6.85 18.77
CA THR A 187 -0.18 8.19 18.86
C THR A 187 -0.72 8.92 20.08
N LEU A 188 0.16 9.31 20.99
CA LEU A 188 -0.13 10.17 22.14
C LEU A 188 0.31 11.59 21.83
N ARG A 189 -0.62 12.53 21.94
CA ARG A 189 -0.35 13.97 21.87
C ARG A 189 -0.62 14.60 23.22
N HIS A 190 0.38 15.25 23.79
CA HIS A 190 0.25 15.96 25.05
C HIS A 190 0.84 17.38 24.95
N ARG A 191 0.08 18.37 25.40
CA ARG A 191 0.53 19.76 25.51
C ARG A 191 0.72 20.10 26.98
N PHE A 192 1.98 20.27 27.39
CA PHE A 192 2.29 20.71 28.76
C PHE A 192 1.85 22.17 28.96
N ASN A 193 2.19 23.04 28.01
CA ASN A 193 1.84 24.46 27.95
C ASN A 193 1.94 24.97 26.49
N ASP A 194 1.85 26.27 26.28
CA ASP A 194 1.83 26.85 24.92
C ASP A 194 3.17 26.69 24.17
N ALA A 195 4.29 26.55 24.89
CA ALA A 195 5.62 26.37 24.33
C ALA A 195 6.02 24.90 24.16
N TRP A 196 5.52 24.00 25.03
CA TRP A 196 5.99 22.62 25.11
C TRP A 196 4.90 21.61 24.76
N LYS A 197 5.18 20.81 23.72
CA LYS A 197 4.32 19.74 23.22
C LYS A 197 5.13 18.45 23.06
N LEU A 198 4.51 17.32 23.36
CA LEU A 198 5.02 15.98 23.15
C LEU A 198 4.12 15.26 22.15
N ASN A 199 4.73 14.63 21.15
CA ASN A 199 4.06 13.73 20.23
C ASN A 199 4.85 12.42 20.20
N THR A 200 4.21 11.34 20.62
CA THR A 200 4.83 10.01 20.71
C THR A 200 4.00 9.02 19.92
N SER A 201 4.63 8.32 18.99
CA SER A 201 3.95 7.30 18.18
C SER A 201 4.68 5.96 18.30
N ALA A 202 3.91 4.90 18.45
CA ALA A 202 4.37 3.51 18.37
C ALA A 202 3.58 2.81 17.28
N SER A 203 4.27 2.06 16.40
CA SER A 203 3.64 1.35 15.29
C SER A 203 4.14 -0.08 15.20
N TYR A 204 3.25 -0.98 14.86
CA TYR A 204 3.50 -2.38 14.59
C TYR A 204 2.96 -2.73 13.20
N GLN A 205 3.68 -3.56 12.47
CA GLN A 205 3.27 -4.06 11.16
C GLN A 205 3.46 -5.57 11.13
N ASN A 206 2.45 -6.28 10.66
CA ASN A 206 2.58 -7.66 10.22
C ASN A 206 2.40 -7.71 8.70
N TYR A 207 3.34 -8.31 8.00
CA TYR A 207 3.28 -8.49 6.56
C TYR A 207 3.59 -9.93 6.20
N GLN A 208 2.71 -10.55 5.42
CA GLN A 208 2.87 -11.90 4.91
C GLN A 208 2.66 -11.90 3.39
N ARG A 209 3.46 -12.72 2.70
CA ARG A 209 3.31 -12.96 1.28
C ARG A 209 3.58 -14.40 0.93
N ASP A 210 2.61 -15.05 0.28
CA ASP A 210 2.78 -16.33 -0.41
C ASP A 210 2.71 -16.09 -1.92
N TYR A 211 3.73 -16.56 -2.62
CA TYR A 211 3.94 -16.22 -4.02
C TYR A 211 4.52 -17.39 -4.79
N LEU A 212 3.93 -17.65 -5.95
CA LEU A 212 4.39 -18.62 -6.91
C LEU A 212 4.09 -18.11 -8.32
N ALA A 213 5.13 -17.91 -9.14
CA ALA A 213 4.94 -17.47 -10.53
C ALA A 213 6.09 -17.84 -11.45
N ILE A 214 5.85 -17.79 -12.75
CA ILE A 214 6.93 -17.62 -13.73
C ILE A 214 7.40 -16.17 -13.66
N GLU A 215 8.68 -15.99 -13.40
CA GLU A 215 9.36 -14.70 -13.28
C GLU A 215 9.65 -14.09 -14.67
N ARG A 216 10.34 -12.94 -14.69
CA ARG A 216 10.72 -12.25 -15.93
C ARG A 216 11.37 -13.20 -16.94
N LEU A 217 10.76 -13.27 -18.12
CA LEU A 217 11.22 -14.08 -19.23
C LEU A 217 12.31 -13.35 -20.01
N GLN A 218 13.36 -14.07 -20.36
CA GLN A 218 14.41 -13.59 -21.26
C GLN A 218 14.55 -14.55 -22.42
N ALA A 219 14.39 -14.02 -23.64
CA ALA A 219 14.63 -14.80 -24.85
C ALA A 219 16.13 -14.82 -25.16
N LYS A 220 16.69 -16.01 -25.32
CA LYS A 220 18.06 -16.21 -25.78
C LYS A 220 18.19 -15.91 -27.27
N ALA A 221 19.41 -15.61 -27.73
CA ALA A 221 19.69 -15.33 -29.14
C ALA A 221 19.35 -16.50 -30.08
N ASN A 222 19.30 -17.74 -29.57
CA ASN A 222 18.90 -18.93 -30.31
C ASN A 222 17.37 -19.15 -30.38
N GLY A 223 16.56 -18.24 -29.80
CA GLY A 223 15.11 -18.33 -29.78
C GLY A 223 14.51 -19.08 -28.58
N ASP A 224 15.34 -19.67 -27.72
CA ASP A 224 14.86 -20.33 -26.50
C ASP A 224 14.36 -19.30 -25.48
N LEU A 225 13.25 -19.61 -24.81
CA LEU A 225 12.64 -18.77 -23.79
C LEU A 225 12.73 -19.45 -22.43
N ASP A 226 13.64 -18.98 -21.59
CA ASP A 226 13.74 -19.50 -20.23
C ASP A 226 12.52 -19.04 -19.40
N ARG A 227 11.89 -19.99 -18.70
CA ARG A 227 10.71 -19.77 -17.84
C ARG A 227 11.10 -19.99 -16.37
N PRO A 228 11.82 -19.05 -15.73
CA PRO A 228 12.25 -19.19 -14.35
C PRO A 228 11.05 -19.26 -13.41
N LEU A 229 11.04 -20.27 -12.52
CA LEU A 229 10.06 -20.39 -11.46
C LEU A 229 10.51 -19.59 -10.23
N GLY A 230 9.70 -18.62 -9.82
CA GLY A 230 9.84 -17.90 -8.56
C GLY A 230 8.86 -18.44 -7.53
N ARG A 231 9.37 -18.76 -6.33
CA ARG A 231 8.55 -19.06 -5.15
C ARG A 231 9.08 -18.29 -3.96
N GLN A 232 8.18 -17.65 -3.22
CA GLN A 232 8.54 -16.87 -2.05
C GLN A 232 7.47 -17.01 -0.98
N GLN A 233 7.91 -17.20 0.25
CA GLN A 233 7.10 -17.07 1.45
C GLN A 233 7.82 -16.09 2.37
N ASN A 234 7.23 -14.92 2.58
CA ASN A 234 7.78 -13.89 3.46
C ASN A 234 6.86 -13.66 4.65
N GLU A 235 7.47 -13.46 5.80
CA GLU A 235 6.81 -12.96 7.01
C GLU A 235 7.70 -11.88 7.63
N GLU A 236 7.14 -10.70 7.88
CA GLU A 236 7.81 -9.56 8.51
C GLU A 236 6.93 -9.02 9.65
N ASN A 237 7.56 -8.73 10.80
CA ASN A 237 6.95 -8.28 12.05
C ASN A 237 7.63 -7.00 12.56
#